data_AF-A0A5M9JLV1-F1
#
_entry.id   AF-A0A5M9JLV1-F1
#
_cell.length_a   1.000
_cell.length_b   1.000
_cell.length_c   1.000
_cell.angle_alpha   90.00
_cell.angle_beta   90.00
_cell.angle_gamma   90.00
#
_symmetry.space_group_name_H-M   'P 1'
#
loop_
_entity.id
_entity.type
_entity.pdbx_description
1 polymer ?
#
loop_
_entity_poly.entity_id
_entity_poly.type
_entity_poly.pdbx_seq_one_letter_code
_entity_poly.pdbx_strand_id
1 'polypeptide(L)'
;MALTVLIDFPFEIGLGYYAGKWSTSYTPLRLWCWGFVGRLVAAVLAQITVIIFPANGVDTWYLLVVIAEHIFSTFTNTVMFVAISAFHARIADPVIGGTYMTLLATVSNLGGTFPRFFVLKLVDYFTTATCIPPSSDYKLAAGLKGPLVTSAFSCALAAEKDRCVSGGGICNIERDGYYVVNIACVIFGAITFWGYIKPAALKLQALPLRAWRISEENT
;
A
#
# COMPACT_ATOMS: atom_id res chain seq x y z
N MET A 1 8.23 -7.24 11.79
CA MET A 1 6.90 -6.60 11.92
C MET A 1 6.71 -5.95 13.29
N ALA A 2 6.83 -6.64 14.44
CA ALA A 2 6.61 -6.00 15.75
C ALA A 2 7.69 -4.98 16.14
N LEU A 3 8.98 -5.28 15.88
CA LEU A 3 10.10 -4.38 16.22
C LEU A 3 10.09 -3.09 15.37
N THR A 4 9.75 -3.20 14.08
CA THR A 4 9.72 -2.06 13.15
C THR A 4 8.64 -1.06 13.54
N VAL A 5 7.44 -1.55 13.87
CA VAL A 5 6.32 -0.71 14.35
C VAL A 5 6.70 0.08 15.61
N LEU A 6 7.48 -0.52 16.51
CA LEU A 6 7.91 0.12 17.75
C LEU A 6 8.89 1.28 17.50
N ILE A 7 9.72 1.13 16.47
CA ILE A 7 10.66 2.18 16.01
C ILE A 7 9.90 3.27 15.26
N ASP A 8 8.90 2.92 14.44
CA ASP A 8 8.16 3.86 13.59
C ASP A 8 7.19 4.74 14.38
N PHE A 9 6.59 4.22 15.45
CA PHE A 9 5.59 4.91 16.26
C PHE A 9 5.96 6.34 16.72
N PRO A 10 7.15 6.61 17.31
CA PRO A 10 7.54 7.98 17.66
C PRO A 10 7.68 8.90 16.44
N PHE A 11 8.13 8.37 15.30
CA PHE A 11 8.19 9.14 14.06
C PHE A 11 6.78 9.46 13.55
N GLU A 12 5.87 8.50 13.57
CA GLU A 12 4.48 8.73 13.16
C GLU A 12 3.80 9.82 14.00
N ILE A 13 4.00 9.84 15.32
CA ILE A 13 3.45 10.89 16.19
C ILE A 13 4.05 12.25 15.84
N GLY A 14 5.39 12.35 15.76
CA GLY A 14 6.06 13.60 15.42
C GLY A 14 5.66 14.13 14.05
N LEU A 15 5.68 13.25 13.04
CA LEU A 15 5.34 13.58 11.66
C LEU A 15 3.85 13.91 11.53
N GLY A 16 2.98 13.23 12.27
CA GLY A 16 1.55 13.55 12.34
C GLY A 16 1.29 14.95 12.91
N TYR A 17 2.03 15.35 13.94
CA TYR A 17 1.96 16.71 14.49
C TYR A 17 2.40 17.77 13.47
N TYR A 18 3.55 17.55 12.80
CA TYR A 18 4.03 18.47 11.77
C TYR A 18 3.10 18.53 10.56
N ALA A 19 2.56 17.39 10.11
CA ALA A 19 1.56 17.31 9.05
C ALA A 19 0.29 18.08 9.42
N GLY A 20 -0.16 17.98 10.67
CA GLY A 20 -1.27 18.79 11.20
C GLY A 20 -0.98 20.28 11.13
N LYS A 21 0.20 20.71 11.60
CA LYS A 21 0.64 22.12 11.51
C LYS A 21 0.77 22.61 10.06
N TRP A 22 1.24 21.76 9.14
CA TRP A 22 1.31 22.13 7.72
C TRP A 22 -0.06 22.19 7.06
N SER A 23 -1.01 21.38 7.50
CA SER A 23 -2.36 21.37 6.94
C SER A 23 -3.12 22.68 7.21
N THR A 24 -2.82 23.37 8.31
CA THR A 24 -3.37 24.70 8.60
C THR A 24 -2.70 25.80 7.77
N SER A 25 -1.39 25.73 7.54
CA SER A 25 -0.64 26.74 6.75
C SER A 25 -0.79 26.59 5.23
N TYR A 26 -0.66 25.38 4.68
CA TYR A 26 -0.56 25.12 3.24
C TYR A 26 -1.84 24.58 2.61
N THR A 27 -2.92 24.48 3.38
CA THR A 27 -4.21 23.84 3.06
C THR A 27 -4.15 22.30 2.94
N PRO A 28 -5.16 21.58 3.45
CA PRO A 28 -5.06 20.13 3.65
C PRO A 28 -4.97 19.32 2.35
N LEU A 29 -5.76 19.61 1.32
CA LEU A 29 -5.73 18.83 0.06
C LEU A 29 -4.49 19.11 -0.79
N ARG A 30 -3.85 20.28 -0.65
CA ARG A 30 -2.52 20.51 -1.24
C ARG A 30 -1.47 19.62 -0.60
N LEU A 31 -1.48 19.52 0.73
CA LEU A 31 -0.59 18.63 1.47
C LEU A 31 -0.85 17.16 1.13
N TRP A 32 -2.12 16.77 0.98
CA TRP A 32 -2.50 15.44 0.50
C TRP A 32 -1.94 15.14 -0.89
N CYS A 33 -2.00 16.11 -1.81
CA CYS A 33 -1.43 15.96 -3.16
C CYS A 33 0.10 15.75 -3.12
N TRP A 34 0.81 16.47 -2.27
CA TRP A 34 2.26 16.25 -2.08
C TRP A 34 2.55 14.87 -1.50
N GLY A 35 1.78 14.43 -0.50
CA GLY A 35 1.86 13.09 0.07
C GLY A 35 1.61 12.00 -0.97
N PHE A 36 0.62 12.19 -1.85
CA PHE A 36 0.32 11.25 -2.94
C PHE A 36 1.49 11.10 -3.92
N VAL A 37 2.13 12.21 -4.32
CA VAL A 37 3.34 12.17 -5.15
C VAL A 37 4.48 11.45 -4.43
N GLY A 38 4.68 11.75 -3.15
CA GLY A 38 5.65 11.03 -2.32
C GLY A 38 5.38 9.52 -2.29
N ARG A 39 4.11 9.11 -2.20
CA ARG A 39 3.71 7.69 -2.20
C ARG A 39 3.97 7.00 -3.55
N LEU A 40 3.80 7.68 -4.67
CA LEU A 40 4.19 7.16 -5.99
C LEU A 40 5.71 6.95 -6.06
N VAL A 41 6.49 7.90 -5.55
CA VAL A 41 7.96 7.76 -5.48
C VAL A 41 8.34 6.60 -4.56
N ALA A 42 7.68 6.46 -3.40
CA ALA A 42 7.90 5.34 -2.48
C ALA A 42 7.63 4.00 -3.16
N ALA A 43 6.58 3.88 -3.97
CA ALA A 43 6.28 2.65 -4.72
C ALA A 43 7.37 2.29 -5.74
N VAL A 44 7.99 3.29 -6.38
CA VAL A 44 9.13 3.09 -7.29
C VAL A 44 10.39 2.72 -6.51
N LEU A 45 10.64 3.35 -5.36
CA LEU A 45 11.77 2.98 -4.50
C LEU A 45 11.60 1.54 -3.97
N ALA A 46 10.40 1.16 -3.56
CA ALA A 46 10.07 -0.21 -3.14
C ALA A 46 10.33 -1.24 -4.24
N GLN A 47 10.01 -0.90 -5.50
CA GLN A 47 10.36 -1.74 -6.65
C GLN A 47 11.88 -1.92 -6.76
N ILE A 48 12.63 -0.82 -6.67
CA ILE A 48 14.09 -0.82 -6.78
C ILE A 48 14.71 -1.63 -5.65
N THR A 49 14.24 -1.48 -4.41
CA THR A 49 14.76 -2.25 -3.27
C THR A 49 14.57 -3.75 -3.46
N VAL A 50 13.44 -4.20 -4.00
CA VAL A 50 13.21 -5.62 -4.32
C VAL A 50 14.14 -6.13 -5.43
N ILE A 51 14.47 -5.30 -6.43
CA ILE A 51 15.36 -5.70 -7.54
C ILE A 51 16.82 -5.86 -7.07
N ILE A 52 17.28 -5.02 -6.12
CA ILE A 52 18.66 -5.05 -5.61
C ILE A 52 18.81 -6.11 -4.50
N PHE A 53 17.83 -7.01 -4.30
CA PHE A 53 17.92 -8.03 -3.26
C PHE A 53 19.18 -8.91 -3.42
N PRO A 54 20.10 -8.94 -2.44
CA PRO A 54 21.35 -9.67 -2.56
C PRO A 54 21.12 -11.19 -2.48
N ALA A 55 21.64 -11.94 -3.46
CA ALA A 55 21.56 -13.40 -3.50
C ALA A 55 22.31 -14.12 -2.36
N ASN A 56 23.31 -13.46 -1.77
CA ASN A 56 24.18 -14.02 -0.72
C ASN A 56 23.63 -13.84 0.71
N GLY A 57 22.39 -13.35 0.86
CA GLY A 57 21.76 -13.10 2.15
C GLY A 57 21.66 -11.63 2.53
N VAL A 58 20.92 -11.36 3.60
CA VAL A 58 20.55 -10.01 4.03
C VAL A 58 21.72 -9.34 4.75
N ASP A 59 22.36 -8.39 4.07
CA ASP A 59 23.47 -7.61 4.61
C ASP A 59 22.97 -6.32 5.32
N THR A 60 23.81 -5.72 6.17
CA THR A 60 23.45 -4.58 7.02
C THR A 60 23.06 -3.36 6.18
N TRP A 61 23.74 -3.11 5.06
CA TRP A 61 23.41 -2.01 4.16
C TRP A 61 22.01 -2.18 3.54
N TYR A 62 21.64 -3.41 3.17
CA TYR A 62 20.32 -3.70 2.57
C TYR A 62 19.21 -3.48 3.60
N LEU A 63 19.43 -3.89 4.86
CA LEU A 63 18.51 -3.61 5.96
C LEU A 63 18.29 -2.11 6.18
N LEU A 64 19.35 -1.30 6.13
CA LEU A 64 19.23 0.15 6.27
C LEU A 64 18.40 0.77 5.13
N VAL A 65 18.59 0.28 3.90
CA VAL A 65 17.79 0.73 2.75
C VAL A 65 16.31 0.37 2.90
N VAL A 66 16.00 -0.85 3.34
CA VAL A 66 14.61 -1.28 3.60
C VAL A 66 13.97 -0.46 4.72
N ILE A 67 14.71 -0.17 5.80
CA ILE A 67 14.21 0.67 6.90
C ILE A 67 13.94 2.10 6.40
N ALA A 68 14.86 2.68 5.62
CA ALA A 68 14.69 4.03 5.09
C ALA A 68 13.49 4.13 4.13
N GLU A 69 13.32 3.15 3.25
CA GLU A 69 12.15 3.05 2.37
C GLU A 69 10.85 2.92 3.17
N HIS A 70 10.84 2.07 4.21
CA HIS A 70 9.68 1.89 5.06
C HIS A 70 9.28 3.19 5.78
N ILE A 71 10.24 3.89 6.40
CA ILE A 71 10.01 5.16 7.08
C ILE A 71 9.45 6.20 6.09
N PHE A 72 10.01 6.28 4.88
CA PHE A 72 9.53 7.20 3.86
C PHE A 72 8.10 6.88 3.40
N SER A 73 7.81 5.60 3.15
CA SER A 73 6.49 5.12 2.78
C SER A 73 5.46 5.42 3.88
N THR A 74 5.78 5.09 5.13
CA THR A 74 4.97 5.36 6.32
C THR A 74 4.74 6.85 6.51
N PHE A 75 5.77 7.69 6.34
CA PHE A 75 5.65 9.15 6.42
C PHE A 75 4.63 9.69 5.42
N THR A 76 4.76 9.34 4.13
CA THR A 76 3.84 9.84 3.10
C THR A 76 2.40 9.39 3.36
N ASN A 77 2.21 8.16 3.84
CA ASN A 77 0.92 7.63 4.24
C ASN A 77 0.30 8.43 5.41
N THR A 78 1.08 8.72 6.45
CA THR A 78 0.65 9.51 7.61
C THR A 78 0.28 10.94 7.22
N VAL A 79 1.09 11.60 6.37
CA VAL A 79 0.79 12.94 5.85
C VAL A 79 -0.53 12.96 5.10
N MET A 80 -0.77 11.99 4.21
CA MET A 80 -2.04 11.87 3.49
C MET A 80 -3.22 11.65 4.44
N PHE A 81 -3.09 10.76 5.41
CA PHE A 81 -4.14 10.44 6.36
C PHE A 81 -4.52 11.64 7.24
N VAL A 82 -3.53 12.35 7.77
CA VAL A 82 -3.75 13.57 8.56
C VAL A 82 -4.36 14.68 7.69
N ALA A 83 -3.85 14.86 6.47
CA ALA A 83 -4.35 15.88 5.55
C ALA A 83 -5.83 15.69 5.19
N ILE A 84 -6.24 14.47 4.83
CA ILE A 84 -7.65 14.21 4.48
C ILE A 84 -8.56 14.33 5.71
N SER A 85 -8.10 13.90 6.89
CA SER A 85 -8.84 14.03 8.14
C SER A 85 -9.03 15.50 8.53
N ALA A 86 -8.01 16.33 8.35
CA ALA A 86 -8.10 17.78 8.55
C ALA A 86 -9.08 18.43 7.56
N PHE A 87 -9.14 17.95 6.32
CA PHE A 87 -10.15 18.41 5.35
C PHE A 87 -11.56 18.03 5.78
N HIS A 88 -11.81 16.77 6.16
CA HIS A 88 -13.11 16.30 6.66
C HIS A 88 -13.58 17.10 7.87
N ALA A 89 -12.69 17.36 8.84
CA ALA A 89 -12.99 18.17 10.01
C ALA A 89 -13.36 19.62 9.66
N ARG A 90 -12.71 20.20 8.64
CA ARG A 90 -12.98 21.57 8.19
C ARG A 90 -14.36 21.70 7.52
N ILE A 91 -14.74 20.74 6.67
CA ILE A 91 -16.01 20.79 5.93
C ILE A 91 -17.20 20.36 6.78
N ALA A 92 -16.98 19.57 7.84
CA ALA A 92 -18.02 19.13 8.75
C ALA A 92 -18.81 20.32 9.33
N ASP A 93 -20.13 20.17 9.35
CA ASP A 93 -21.07 21.14 9.91
C ASP A 93 -21.01 21.10 11.46
N PRO A 94 -21.08 22.22 12.18
CA PRO A 94 -21.18 22.21 13.64
C PRO A 94 -22.36 21.38 14.20
N VAL A 95 -23.48 21.32 13.47
CA VAL A 95 -24.72 20.69 13.96
C VAL A 95 -24.76 19.18 13.68
N ILE A 96 -24.26 18.73 12.51
CA ILE A 96 -24.30 17.32 12.07
C ILE A 96 -22.90 16.81 11.68
N GLY A 97 -21.86 17.42 12.21
CA GLY A 97 -20.47 17.17 11.82
C GLY A 97 -19.98 15.76 12.14
N GLY A 98 -20.49 15.17 13.22
CA GLY A 98 -20.16 13.80 13.61
C GLY A 98 -20.52 12.79 12.52
N THR A 99 -21.75 12.82 12.03
CA THR A 99 -22.22 11.90 10.98
C THR A 99 -21.45 12.08 9.68
N TYR A 100 -21.21 13.32 9.24
CA TYR A 100 -20.41 13.59 8.04
C TYR A 100 -18.98 13.10 8.17
N MET A 101 -18.33 13.40 9.30
CA MET A 101 -16.95 13.00 9.56
C MET A 101 -16.82 11.48 9.60
N THR A 102 -17.75 10.78 10.26
CA THR A 102 -17.74 9.31 10.30
C THR A 102 -17.96 8.70 8.92
N LEU A 103 -18.97 9.14 8.17
CA LEU A 103 -19.24 8.61 6.82
C LEU A 103 -18.03 8.80 5.90
N LEU A 104 -17.44 9.99 5.88
CA LEU A 104 -16.28 10.29 5.06
C LEU A 104 -15.05 9.47 5.48
N ALA A 105 -14.85 9.26 6.78
CA ALA A 105 -13.79 8.38 7.28
C ALA A 105 -14.02 6.92 6.87
N THR A 106 -15.26 6.42 6.92
CA THR A 106 -15.62 5.06 6.47
C THR A 106 -15.33 4.89 4.98
N VAL A 107 -15.77 5.83 4.14
CA VAL A 107 -15.50 5.79 2.70
C VAL A 107 -14.01 5.86 2.40
N SER A 108 -13.26 6.71 3.12
CA SER A 108 -11.80 6.82 2.97
C SER A 108 -11.07 5.52 3.35
N ASN A 109 -11.46 4.88 4.46
CA ASN A 109 -10.85 3.62 4.90
C ASN A 109 -11.20 2.45 3.97
N LEU A 110 -12.43 2.43 3.43
CA LEU A 110 -12.84 1.44 2.44
C LEU A 110 -12.06 1.63 1.13
N GLY A 111 -11.88 2.86 0.67
CA GLY A 111 -11.09 3.17 -0.52
C GLY A 111 -9.62 2.75 -0.42
N GLY A 112 -9.05 2.76 0.78
CA GLY A 112 -7.67 2.30 1.01
C GLY A 112 -7.49 0.77 1.00
N THR A 113 -8.54 0.00 1.31
CA THR A 113 -8.46 -1.46 1.47
C THR A 113 -9.05 -2.23 0.29
N PHE A 114 -10.11 -1.70 -0.33
CA PHE A 114 -10.80 -2.32 -1.46
C PHE A 114 -9.89 -2.69 -2.64
N PRO A 115 -8.94 -1.84 -3.09
CA PRO A 115 -8.07 -2.16 -4.23
C PRO A 115 -7.13 -3.34 -3.97
N ARG A 116 -6.80 -3.65 -2.71
CA ARG A 116 -5.79 -4.65 -2.35
C ARG A 116 -6.12 -6.03 -2.91
N PHE A 117 -7.39 -6.44 -2.85
CA PHE A 117 -7.82 -7.72 -3.39
C PHE A 117 -7.56 -7.83 -4.89
N PHE A 118 -7.94 -6.80 -5.66
CA PHE A 118 -7.75 -6.79 -7.11
C PHE A 118 -6.28 -6.78 -7.49
N VAL A 119 -5.45 -5.98 -6.80
CA VAL A 119 -4.01 -5.88 -7.07
C VAL A 119 -3.33 -7.23 -6.81
N LEU A 120 -3.60 -7.88 -5.69
CA LEU A 120 -3.02 -9.19 -5.38
C LEU A 120 -3.47 -10.26 -6.38
N LYS A 121 -4.75 -10.26 -6.76
CA LYS A 121 -5.26 -11.18 -7.79
C LYS A 121 -4.61 -10.94 -9.16
N LEU A 122 -4.31 -9.70 -9.52
CA LEU A 122 -3.55 -9.37 -10.72
C LEU A 122 -2.11 -9.88 -10.63
N VAL A 123 -1.46 -9.77 -9.46
CA VAL A 123 -0.11 -10.32 -9.26
C VAL A 123 -0.13 -11.84 -9.49
N ASP A 124 -1.08 -12.55 -8.89
CA ASP A 124 -1.23 -13.99 -9.08
C ASP A 124 -1.49 -14.34 -10.56
N TYR A 125 -2.28 -13.53 -11.27
CA TYR A 125 -2.58 -13.73 -12.69
C TYR A 125 -1.37 -13.54 -13.60
N PHE A 126 -0.51 -12.56 -13.32
CA PHE A 126 0.71 -12.30 -14.11
C PHE A 126 1.92 -13.14 -13.68
N THR A 127 1.83 -13.82 -12.53
CA THR A 127 2.91 -14.67 -12.02
C THR A 127 2.91 -16.01 -12.74
N THR A 128 4.07 -16.41 -13.24
CA THR A 128 4.29 -17.74 -13.84
C THR A 128 5.33 -18.46 -13.01
N ALA A 129 4.89 -19.52 -12.35
CA ALA A 129 5.75 -20.35 -11.51
C ALA A 129 5.32 -21.81 -11.63
N THR A 130 6.28 -22.72 -11.77
CA THR A 130 6.04 -24.15 -11.95
C THR A 130 6.66 -24.94 -10.81
N CYS A 131 5.86 -25.81 -10.18
CA CYS A 131 6.35 -26.76 -9.20
C CYS A 131 6.99 -27.95 -9.92
N ILE A 132 8.27 -28.19 -9.66
CA ILE A 132 9.02 -29.32 -10.19
C ILE A 132 8.98 -30.44 -9.13
N PRO A 133 8.56 -31.66 -9.49
CA PRO A 133 8.56 -32.79 -8.55
C PRO A 133 10.00 -33.12 -8.10
N PRO A 134 10.18 -33.61 -6.87
CA PRO A 134 11.48 -34.03 -6.39
C PRO A 134 12.05 -35.18 -7.23
N SER A 135 13.37 -35.19 -7.43
CA SER A 135 14.07 -36.28 -8.13
C SER A 135 13.86 -37.63 -7.44
N SER A 136 13.96 -38.74 -8.18
CA SER A 136 13.81 -40.11 -7.65
C SER A 136 14.77 -40.47 -6.49
N ASP A 137 15.90 -39.77 -6.38
CA ASP A 137 16.89 -39.92 -5.30
C ASP A 137 16.63 -39.01 -4.08
N TYR A 138 15.53 -38.26 -4.06
CA TYR A 138 15.22 -37.31 -2.99
C TYR A 138 14.80 -38.04 -1.72
N LYS A 139 15.57 -37.88 -0.64
CA LYS A 139 15.22 -38.40 0.68
C LYS A 139 14.06 -37.58 1.25
N LEU A 140 12.90 -38.22 1.43
CA LEU A 140 11.75 -37.63 2.11
C LEU A 140 12.18 -37.03 3.46
N ALA A 141 12.02 -35.73 3.63
CA ALA A 141 12.22 -35.11 4.93
C ALA A 141 11.14 -35.60 5.91
N ALA A 142 11.53 -35.99 7.13
CA ALA A 142 10.63 -36.57 8.13
C ALA A 142 9.50 -35.62 8.61
N GLY A 143 9.48 -34.37 8.14
CA GLY A 143 8.49 -33.33 8.46
C GLY A 143 7.54 -32.93 7.34
N LEU A 144 7.41 -33.72 6.25
CA LEU A 144 6.42 -33.44 5.20
C LEU A 144 5.00 -33.51 5.78
N LYS A 145 4.22 -32.44 5.57
CA LYS A 145 2.83 -32.32 6.04
C LYS A 145 1.79 -32.63 4.95
N GLY A 146 2.22 -32.88 3.71
CA GLY A 146 1.32 -33.06 2.56
C GLY A 146 1.65 -34.29 1.68
N PRO A 147 0.75 -34.65 0.73
CA PRO A 147 0.98 -35.72 -0.23
C PRO A 147 2.14 -35.38 -1.18
N LEU A 148 2.88 -36.40 -1.60
CA LEU A 148 4.04 -36.23 -2.49
C LEU A 148 3.62 -35.66 -3.85
N VAL A 149 4.40 -34.68 -4.32
CA VAL A 149 4.19 -34.10 -5.65
C VAL A 149 4.74 -35.07 -6.70
N THR A 150 3.84 -35.65 -7.49
CA THR A 150 4.18 -36.61 -8.56
C THR A 150 4.11 -36.01 -9.96
N SER A 151 3.49 -34.84 -10.11
CA SER A 151 3.31 -34.15 -11.40
C SER A 151 3.61 -32.66 -11.26
N ALA A 152 4.08 -32.06 -12.35
CA ALA A 152 4.30 -30.62 -12.39
C ALA A 152 2.96 -29.88 -12.44
N PHE A 153 2.82 -28.85 -11.61
CA PHE A 153 1.64 -27.98 -11.59
C PHE A 153 2.06 -26.52 -11.33
N SER A 154 1.16 -25.56 -11.56
CA SER A 154 1.44 -24.14 -11.33
C SER A 154 1.56 -23.83 -9.84
N CYS A 155 2.64 -23.20 -9.40
CA CYS A 155 2.82 -22.73 -8.02
C CYS A 155 2.69 -21.19 -7.90
N ALA A 156 1.99 -20.56 -8.85
CA ALA A 156 1.78 -19.11 -8.87
C ALA A 156 0.92 -18.64 -7.68
N LEU A 157 -0.06 -19.44 -7.25
CA LEU A 157 -0.92 -19.11 -6.13
C LEU A 157 -0.26 -19.48 -4.79
N ALA A 158 -0.39 -18.64 -3.77
CA ALA A 158 0.20 -18.89 -2.45
C ALA A 158 -0.19 -20.26 -1.85
N ALA A 159 -1.45 -20.68 -2.02
CA ALA A 159 -1.93 -21.99 -1.56
C ALA A 159 -1.27 -23.16 -2.33
N GLU A 160 -0.99 -22.98 -3.62
CA GLU A 160 -0.34 -24.02 -4.44
C GLU A 160 1.18 -24.06 -4.21
N LYS A 161 1.79 -22.92 -3.91
CA LYS A 161 3.18 -22.84 -3.45
C LYS A 161 3.35 -23.59 -2.12
N ASP A 162 2.45 -23.37 -1.16
CA ASP A 162 2.47 -24.09 0.12
C ASP A 162 2.28 -25.60 -0.07
N ARG A 163 1.37 -26.02 -0.98
CA ARG A 163 1.23 -27.42 -1.40
C ARG A 163 2.53 -27.99 -1.99
N CYS A 164 3.18 -27.24 -2.88
CA CYS A 164 4.43 -27.65 -3.54
C CYS A 164 5.55 -27.89 -2.52
N VAL A 165 5.77 -26.94 -1.61
CA VAL A 165 6.81 -27.01 -0.58
C VAL A 165 6.49 -28.10 0.46
N SER A 166 5.22 -28.22 0.86
CA SER A 166 4.77 -29.25 1.81
C SER A 166 4.90 -30.68 1.26
N GLY A 167 4.87 -30.84 -0.07
CA GLY A 167 5.05 -32.11 -0.76
C GLY A 167 6.48 -32.39 -1.24
N GLY A 168 7.46 -31.58 -0.82
CA GLY A 168 8.89 -31.77 -1.12
C GLY A 168 9.33 -31.31 -2.52
N GLY A 169 8.47 -30.62 -3.26
CA GLY A 169 8.79 -30.04 -4.57
C GLY A 169 9.48 -28.68 -4.47
N ILE A 170 10.14 -28.28 -5.57
CA ILE A 170 10.77 -26.96 -5.69
C ILE A 170 9.92 -26.11 -6.63
N CYS A 171 9.45 -24.96 -6.14
CA CYS A 171 8.70 -24.00 -6.95
C CYS A 171 9.69 -23.08 -7.66
N ASN A 172 9.86 -23.28 -8.97
CA ASN A 172 10.66 -22.40 -9.81
C ASN A 172 9.80 -21.22 -10.30
N ILE A 173 10.21 -19.99 -9.97
CA ILE A 173 9.52 -18.77 -10.38
C ILE A 173 10.21 -18.26 -11.64
N GLU A 174 9.54 -18.38 -12.79
CA GLU A 174 10.08 -17.92 -14.08
C GLU A 174 9.78 -16.43 -14.31
N ARG A 175 8.59 -15.98 -13.90
CA ARG A 175 8.17 -14.59 -14.02
C ARG A 175 7.40 -14.18 -12.77
N ASP A 176 7.91 -13.17 -12.07
CA ASP A 176 7.21 -12.56 -10.94
C ASP A 176 6.22 -11.49 -11.44
N GLY A 177 4.93 -11.72 -11.21
CA GLY A 177 3.87 -10.79 -11.55
C GLY A 177 3.91 -9.49 -10.75
N TYR A 178 4.59 -9.47 -9.59
CA TYR A 178 4.77 -8.29 -8.76
C TYR A 178 5.35 -7.13 -9.55
N TYR A 179 6.42 -7.36 -10.31
CA TYR A 179 7.11 -6.28 -11.02
C TYR A 179 6.22 -5.65 -12.10
N VAL A 180 5.44 -6.47 -12.81
CA VAL A 180 4.51 -6.02 -13.87
C VAL A 180 3.38 -5.21 -13.26
N VAL A 181 2.75 -5.73 -12.21
CA VAL A 181 1.61 -5.09 -11.56
C VAL A 181 2.01 -3.81 -10.85
N ASN A 182 3.17 -3.77 -10.20
CA ASN A 182 3.64 -2.56 -9.54
C ASN A 182 3.84 -1.42 -10.55
N ILE A 183 4.53 -1.68 -11.66
CA ILE A 183 4.72 -0.68 -12.73
C ILE A 183 3.37 -0.21 -13.28
N ALA A 184 2.44 -1.13 -13.53
CA ALA A 184 1.10 -0.78 -13.98
C ALA A 184 0.34 0.10 -12.97
N CYS A 185 0.43 -0.21 -11.67
CA CYS A 185 -0.17 0.59 -10.60
C CYS A 185 0.44 1.99 -10.50
N VAL A 186 1.76 2.13 -10.62
CA VAL A 186 2.45 3.43 -10.61
C VAL A 186 2.02 4.27 -11.81
N ILE A 187 1.98 3.70 -13.01
CA ILE A 187 1.54 4.40 -14.23
C ILE A 187 0.07 4.83 -14.10
N PHE A 188 -0.81 3.92 -13.69
CA PHE A 188 -2.23 4.22 -13.50
C PHE A 188 -2.43 5.32 -12.44
N GLY A 189 -1.71 5.22 -11.31
CA GLY A 189 -1.73 6.22 -10.24
C GLY A 189 -1.24 7.58 -10.72
N ALA A 190 -0.18 7.64 -11.51
CA ALA A 190 0.32 8.88 -12.09
C ALA A 190 -0.72 9.50 -13.05
N ILE A 191 -1.21 8.75 -14.03
CA ILE A 191 -2.15 9.24 -15.04
C ILE A 191 -3.43 9.77 -14.37
N THR A 192 -4.02 8.98 -13.46
CA THR A 192 -5.24 9.39 -12.74
C THR A 192 -5.00 10.60 -11.83
N PHE A 193 -3.82 10.68 -11.19
CA PHE A 193 -3.49 11.78 -10.30
C PHE A 193 -3.36 13.12 -11.04
N TRP A 194 -2.53 13.17 -12.09
CA TRP A 194 -2.33 14.39 -12.86
C TRP A 194 -3.52 14.71 -13.76
N GLY A 195 -4.22 13.71 -14.29
CA GLY A 195 -5.36 13.90 -15.17
C GLY A 195 -6.64 14.37 -14.47
N TYR A 196 -6.95 13.83 -13.28
CA TYR A 196 -8.24 14.06 -12.63
C TYR A 196 -8.14 14.43 -11.15
N ILE A 197 -7.40 13.67 -10.35
CA ILE A 197 -7.47 13.78 -8.89
C ILE A 197 -6.95 15.13 -8.39
N LYS A 198 -5.77 15.56 -8.86
CA LYS A 198 -5.17 16.84 -8.45
C LYS A 198 -6.09 18.04 -8.74
N PRO A 199 -6.58 18.25 -9.97
CA PRO A 199 -7.48 19.39 -10.23
C PRO A 199 -8.80 19.28 -9.47
N ALA A 200 -9.39 18.07 -9.37
CA ALA A 200 -10.63 17.87 -8.63
C ALA A 200 -10.47 18.16 -7.13
N ALA A 201 -9.40 17.66 -6.49
CA ALA A 201 -9.12 17.90 -5.09
C ALA A 201 -8.92 19.40 -4.80
N LEU A 202 -8.16 20.11 -5.64
CA LEU A 202 -7.97 21.55 -5.48
C LEU A 202 -9.26 22.35 -5.70
N LYS A 203 -10.12 21.91 -6.63
CA LYS A 203 -11.44 22.50 -6.85
C LYS A 203 -12.34 22.31 -5.63
N LEU A 204 -12.41 21.10 -5.07
CA LEU A 204 -13.18 20.80 -3.86
C LEU A 204 -12.71 21.64 -2.67
N GLN A 205 -11.39 21.84 -2.54
CA GLN A 205 -10.82 22.67 -1.49
C GLN A 205 -11.18 24.16 -1.62
N ALA A 206 -11.38 24.65 -2.85
CA ALA A 206 -11.70 26.04 -3.13
C ALA A 206 -13.18 26.38 -2.88
N LEU A 207 -14.05 25.38 -2.68
CA LEU A 207 -15.47 25.60 -2.41
C LEU A 207 -15.67 26.30 -1.05
N PRO A 208 -16.57 27.30 -0.97
CA PRO A 208 -16.89 27.95 0.29
C PRO A 208 -17.56 26.97 1.25
N LEU A 209 -17.39 27.17 2.56
CA LEU A 209 -17.98 26.30 3.59
C LEU A 209 -19.52 26.20 3.49
N ARG A 210 -20.18 27.23 2.95
CA ARG A 210 -21.63 27.22 2.68
C ARG A 210 -22.08 26.15 1.70
N ALA A 211 -21.19 25.68 0.81
CA ALA A 211 -21.51 24.58 -0.11
C ALA A 211 -21.47 23.21 0.57
N TRP A 212 -20.89 23.12 1.78
CA TRP A 212 -20.70 21.88 2.54
C TRP A 212 -21.62 21.77 3.75
N ARG A 213 -22.08 22.91 4.26
CA ARG A 213 -22.90 23.03 5.47
C ARG A 213 -24.33 23.36 5.12
N ILE A 214 -25.27 22.90 5.93
CA ILE A 214 -26.67 23.25 5.74
C ILE A 214 -26.79 24.74 6.07
N SER A 215 -27.30 25.53 5.13
CA SER A 215 -27.68 26.92 5.44
C SER A 215 -28.87 26.87 6.40
N GLU A 216 -28.74 27.45 7.59
CA GLU A 216 -29.91 27.83 8.38
C GLU A 216 -30.76 28.77 7.52
N GLU A 217 -31.81 28.23 6.93
CA GLU A 217 -32.89 29.02 6.34
C GLU A 217 -33.61 29.65 7.53
N ASN A 218 -33.52 30.98 7.67
CA ASN A 218 -34.21 31.75 8.70
C ASN A 218 -35.72 31.41 8.69
N THR A 219 -36.17 30.60 9.66
CA THR A 219 -37.55 30.65 10.18
C THR A 219 -37.66 31.74 11.23
#